data_AF-A0AAE9WRW9-F1
#
_entry.id   AF-A0AAE9WRW9-F1
#
_cell.length_a   1.000
_cell.length_b   1.000
_cell.length_c   1.000
_cell.angle_alpha   90.00
_cell.angle_beta   90.00
_cell.angle_gamma   90.00
#
_symmetry.space_group_name_H-M   'P 1'
#
loop_
_entity.id
_entity.type
_entity.pdbx_description
1 polymer ?
#
loop_
_entity_poly.entity_id
_entity_poly.type
_entity_poly.pdbx_seq_one_letter_code
_entity_poly.pdbx_strand_id
1 'polypeptide(L)'
;MEIIENNEDEKKEKKEKKEKEEEKNEKEEEKKEKEEEKNEKNEKEEEKEGEKNEKEEDTCNACEFCEDVCLFEFCKKCEMKRKELYIKYKKYDLKIYQNKLNRSIILNALTHKNVLTNEYTKMKEIRDVIKTNENEPKYKDTENEESEKNEKNEESEKKKKKKKYYNYIKYKKNFTFCEIKRHCNIDDCWVVANGNVYDVTKFIENHPGGINCILNKATNDVSVDFSFHSKYAQTKIWESLKIGRVIPCSKYFISEKKTNNCIFM
;
A
#
# COMPACT_ATOMS: atom_id res chain seq x y z
N MET A 1 -35.89 80.90 -5.58
CA MET A 1 -34.91 80.02 -6.26
C MET A 1 -34.55 78.98 -5.24
N GLU A 2 -34.98 77.73 -5.44
CA GLU A 2 -34.25 76.52 -5.06
C GLU A 2 -35.04 75.25 -5.45
N ILE A 3 -34.35 74.43 -6.27
CA ILE A 3 -34.33 72.96 -6.29
C ILE A 3 -35.50 72.20 -6.95
N ILE A 4 -35.33 71.88 -8.23
CA ILE A 4 -35.95 70.72 -8.92
C ILE A 4 -34.84 69.97 -9.68
N GLU A 5 -33.98 69.26 -8.97
CA GLU A 5 -32.99 68.34 -9.58
C GLU A 5 -32.82 67.12 -8.66
N ASN A 6 -33.83 66.24 -8.56
CA ASN A 6 -33.70 65.00 -7.77
C ASN A 6 -34.52 63.79 -8.28
N ASN A 7 -35.15 63.84 -9.45
CA ASN A 7 -36.08 62.77 -9.88
C ASN A 7 -35.62 61.92 -11.08
N GLU A 8 -34.53 62.29 -11.76
CA GLU A 8 -34.04 61.52 -12.93
C GLU A 8 -32.92 60.54 -12.58
N ASP A 9 -32.05 60.86 -11.62
CA ASP A 9 -30.93 60.00 -11.23
C ASP A 9 -31.37 58.76 -10.42
N GLU A 10 -32.36 58.89 -9.53
CA GLU A 10 -32.91 57.73 -8.81
C GLU A 10 -33.59 56.71 -9.74
N LYS A 11 -34.16 57.17 -10.86
CA LYS A 11 -34.80 56.29 -11.86
C LYS A 11 -33.77 55.54 -12.70
N LYS A 12 -32.65 56.18 -13.05
CA LYS A 12 -31.53 55.51 -13.74
C LYS A 12 -30.87 54.46 -12.85
N GLU A 13 -30.63 54.77 -11.59
CA GLU A 13 -29.98 53.84 -10.66
C GLU A 13 -30.85 52.61 -10.34
N LYS A 14 -32.17 52.78 -10.25
CA LYS A 14 -33.12 51.66 -10.11
C LYS A 14 -33.20 50.79 -11.37
N LYS A 15 -33.03 51.36 -12.56
CA LYS A 15 -33.05 50.62 -13.82
C LYS A 15 -31.77 49.79 -14.02
N GLU A 16 -30.60 50.36 -13.74
CA GLU A 16 -29.33 49.61 -13.77
C GLU A 16 -29.27 48.48 -12.73
N LYS A 17 -29.83 48.69 -11.53
CA LYS A 17 -29.88 47.63 -10.51
C LYS A 17 -30.75 46.45 -10.98
N LYS A 18 -31.85 46.73 -11.68
CA LYS A 18 -32.75 45.70 -12.22
C LYS A 18 -32.13 44.91 -13.37
N GLU A 19 -31.46 45.59 -14.31
CA GLU A 19 -30.75 44.95 -15.42
C GLU A 19 -29.58 44.07 -14.92
N LYS A 20 -28.85 44.49 -13.88
CA LYS A 20 -27.79 43.68 -13.25
C LYS A 20 -28.32 42.47 -12.46
N GLU A 21 -29.56 42.51 -12.00
CA GLU A 21 -30.22 41.41 -11.29
C GLU A 21 -30.75 40.38 -12.29
N GLU A 22 -31.32 40.82 -13.40
CA GLU A 22 -31.73 39.97 -14.52
C GLU A 22 -30.53 39.23 -15.14
N GLU A 23 -29.40 39.90 -15.39
CA GLU A 23 -28.20 39.26 -15.95
C GLU A 23 -27.53 38.27 -14.97
N LYS A 24 -27.73 38.45 -13.66
CA LYS A 24 -27.28 37.48 -12.64
C LYS A 24 -28.16 36.24 -12.62
N ASN A 25 -29.47 36.42 -12.73
CA ASN A 25 -30.43 35.31 -12.74
C ASN A 25 -30.24 34.43 -13.98
N GLU A 26 -30.04 35.01 -15.16
CA GLU A 26 -29.74 34.24 -16.39
C GLU A 26 -28.44 33.42 -16.25
N LYS A 27 -27.40 33.98 -15.62
CA LYS A 27 -26.13 33.28 -15.37
C LYS A 27 -26.24 32.17 -14.32
N GLU A 28 -27.20 32.27 -13.39
CA GLU A 28 -27.49 31.22 -12.43
C GLU A 28 -28.32 30.10 -13.04
N GLU A 29 -29.27 30.41 -13.93
CA GLU A 29 -30.04 29.41 -14.68
C GLU A 29 -29.15 28.61 -15.63
N GLU A 30 -28.26 29.25 -16.39
CA GLU A 30 -27.29 28.55 -17.23
C GLU A 30 -26.34 27.63 -16.44
N LYS A 31 -26.02 27.97 -15.18
CA LYS A 31 -25.19 27.13 -14.32
C LYS A 31 -25.95 25.90 -13.83
N LYS A 32 -27.23 26.05 -13.50
CA LYS A 32 -28.09 24.94 -13.07
C LYS A 32 -28.29 23.94 -14.21
N GLU A 33 -28.56 24.41 -15.43
CA GLU A 33 -28.69 23.52 -16.60
C GLU A 33 -27.39 22.74 -16.89
N LYS A 34 -26.23 23.39 -16.75
CA LYS A 34 -24.92 22.73 -16.93
C LYS A 34 -24.58 21.74 -15.81
N GLU A 35 -25.12 21.93 -14.60
CA GLU A 35 -24.99 20.97 -13.50
C GLU A 35 -25.93 19.77 -13.68
N GLU A 36 -27.16 19.99 -14.14
CA GLU A 36 -28.11 18.92 -14.45
C GLU A 36 -27.61 18.02 -15.60
N GLU A 37 -27.07 18.59 -16.68
CA GLU A 37 -26.46 17.81 -17.76
C GLU A 37 -25.23 16.99 -17.32
N LYS A 38 -24.47 17.50 -16.34
CA LYS A 38 -23.33 16.75 -15.76
C LYS A 38 -23.80 15.62 -14.87
N ASN A 39 -24.84 15.85 -14.08
CA ASN A 39 -25.41 14.82 -13.21
C ASN A 39 -26.04 13.69 -14.03
N GLU A 40 -26.78 13.99 -15.10
CA GLU A 40 -27.31 12.95 -16.00
C GLU A 40 -26.21 12.15 -16.72
N LYS A 41 -25.08 12.78 -17.06
CA LYS A 41 -23.94 12.07 -17.67
C LYS A 41 -23.25 11.15 -16.67
N ASN A 42 -23.09 11.61 -15.42
CA ASN A 42 -22.54 10.81 -14.34
C ASN A 42 -23.45 9.63 -13.98
N GLU A 43 -24.77 9.83 -13.90
CA GLU A 43 -25.73 8.74 -13.65
C GLU A 43 -25.70 7.69 -14.78
N LYS A 44 -25.59 8.10 -16.04
CA LYS A 44 -25.47 7.19 -17.20
C LYS A 44 -24.10 6.50 -17.28
N GLU A 45 -23.05 7.05 -16.67
CA GLU A 45 -21.75 6.40 -16.51
C GLU A 45 -21.77 5.40 -15.34
N GLU A 46 -22.41 5.75 -14.22
CA GLU A 46 -22.60 4.89 -13.05
C GLU A 46 -23.50 3.67 -13.36
N GLU A 47 -24.55 3.82 -14.17
CA GLU A 47 -25.37 2.69 -14.64
C GLU A 47 -24.59 1.74 -15.56
N LYS A 48 -23.69 2.26 -16.41
CA LYS A 48 -22.81 1.44 -17.27
C LYS A 48 -21.70 0.75 -16.50
N GLU A 49 -21.27 1.30 -15.37
CA GLU A 49 -20.36 0.62 -14.42
C GLU A 49 -21.11 -0.41 -13.57
N GLY A 50 -22.37 -0.14 -13.20
CA GLY A 50 -23.27 -1.06 -12.50
C GLY A 50 -23.57 -2.33 -13.31
N GLU A 51 -23.90 -2.21 -14.59
CA GLU A 51 -24.19 -3.37 -15.46
C GLU A 51 -22.94 -4.18 -15.85
N LYS A 52 -21.73 -3.60 -15.77
CA LYS A 52 -20.48 -4.35 -15.96
C LYS A 52 -20.13 -5.23 -14.76
N ASN A 53 -20.54 -4.84 -13.55
CA ASN A 53 -20.19 -5.53 -12.32
C ASN A 53 -20.95 -6.86 -12.08
N GLU A 54 -22.07 -7.11 -12.76
CA GLU A 54 -22.85 -8.34 -12.57
C GLU A 54 -22.41 -9.52 -13.48
N LYS A 55 -21.49 -9.31 -14.44
CA LYS A 55 -21.04 -10.36 -15.39
C LYS A 55 -19.58 -10.80 -15.25
N GLU A 56 -18.82 -10.24 -14.31
CA GLU A 56 -17.39 -10.55 -14.12
C GLU A 56 -17.11 -11.69 -13.10
N GLU A 57 -18.12 -12.44 -12.65
CA GLU A 57 -17.94 -13.41 -11.55
C GLU A 57 -17.21 -14.72 -11.91
N ASP A 58 -16.93 -15.04 -13.18
CA ASP A 58 -16.46 -16.39 -13.57
C ASP A 58 -15.05 -16.51 -14.21
N THR A 59 -14.40 -15.39 -14.54
CA THR A 59 -13.07 -15.42 -15.19
C THR A 59 -11.94 -15.23 -14.18
N CYS A 60 -11.66 -16.29 -13.40
CA CYS A 60 -10.40 -16.34 -12.65
C CYS A 60 -9.22 -16.27 -13.62
N ASN A 61 -8.36 -15.28 -13.41
CA ASN A 61 -7.18 -15.05 -14.22
C ASN A 61 -5.89 -15.59 -13.57
N ALA A 62 -5.99 -16.26 -12.41
CA ALA A 62 -4.84 -16.78 -11.67
C ALA A 62 -4.07 -17.84 -12.48
N CYS A 63 -2.75 -17.81 -12.38
CA CYS A 63 -1.91 -18.83 -13.01
C CYS A 63 -2.01 -20.17 -12.28
N GLU A 64 -2.33 -21.23 -13.03
CA GLU A 64 -2.47 -22.60 -12.52
C GLU A 64 -1.11 -23.26 -12.23
N PHE A 65 -0.03 -22.75 -12.80
CA PHE A 65 1.31 -23.37 -12.74
C PHE A 65 2.18 -22.85 -11.59
N CYS A 66 1.74 -21.83 -10.87
CA CYS A 66 2.48 -21.28 -9.73
C CYS A 66 1.55 -20.94 -8.58
N GLU A 67 2.05 -20.23 -7.56
CA GLU A 67 1.32 -19.86 -6.35
C GLU A 67 0.50 -18.56 -6.52
N ASP A 68 0.20 -18.17 -7.77
CA ASP A 68 -0.63 -17.02 -8.09
C ASP A 68 -2.11 -17.28 -7.75
N VAL A 69 -2.77 -16.26 -7.23
CA VAL A 69 -4.21 -16.23 -6.98
C VAL A 69 -4.76 -14.92 -7.54
N CYS A 70 -6.01 -14.91 -8.00
CA CYS A 70 -6.60 -13.68 -8.51
C CYS A 70 -6.84 -12.67 -7.37
N LEU A 71 -7.21 -11.45 -7.72
CA LEU A 71 -7.58 -10.43 -6.71
C LEU A 71 -9.01 -10.61 -6.18
N PHE A 72 -9.87 -11.35 -6.88
CA PHE A 72 -11.27 -11.51 -6.50
C PHE A 72 -11.41 -12.35 -5.22
N GLU A 73 -11.91 -11.71 -4.15
CA GLU A 73 -11.95 -12.23 -2.78
C GLU A 73 -12.67 -13.59 -2.71
N PHE A 74 -13.78 -13.73 -3.43
CA PHE A 74 -14.66 -14.90 -3.40
C PHE A 74 -14.48 -15.84 -4.60
N CYS A 75 -13.33 -15.76 -5.29
CA CYS A 75 -13.06 -16.64 -6.43
C CYS A 75 -13.03 -18.11 -6.02
N LYS A 76 -14.05 -18.87 -6.42
CA LYS A 76 -14.17 -20.32 -6.17
C LYS A 76 -12.94 -21.10 -6.67
N LYS A 77 -12.39 -20.72 -7.83
CA LYS A 77 -11.18 -21.33 -8.42
C LYS A 77 -9.91 -21.12 -7.58
N CYS A 78 -9.83 -20.03 -6.80
CA CYS A 78 -8.67 -19.75 -5.95
C CYS A 78 -8.89 -20.10 -4.47
N GLU A 79 -10.11 -20.40 -4.04
CA GLU A 79 -10.45 -20.55 -2.62
C GLU A 79 -9.55 -21.58 -1.90
N MET A 80 -9.44 -22.78 -2.45
CA MET A 80 -8.61 -23.84 -1.88
C MET A 80 -7.13 -23.47 -1.88
N LYS A 81 -6.64 -22.91 -2.99
CA LYS A 81 -5.26 -22.45 -3.12
C LYS A 81 -4.90 -21.36 -2.10
N ARG A 82 -5.80 -20.40 -1.84
CA ARG A 82 -5.59 -19.38 -0.80
C ARG A 82 -5.45 -20.02 0.59
N LYS A 83 -6.30 -20.99 0.93
CA LYS A 83 -6.23 -21.73 2.22
C LYS A 83 -4.90 -22.48 2.35
N GLU A 84 -4.47 -23.17 1.30
CA GLU A 84 -3.20 -23.90 1.28
C GLU A 84 -1.99 -22.97 1.43
N LEU A 85 -1.95 -21.86 0.68
CA LEU A 85 -0.88 -20.87 0.80
C LEU A 85 -0.82 -20.26 2.19
N TYR A 86 -1.97 -19.95 2.79
CA TYR A 86 -2.01 -19.47 4.17
C TYR A 86 -1.41 -20.47 5.16
N ILE A 87 -1.83 -21.74 5.10
CA ILE A 87 -1.31 -22.77 6.00
C ILE A 87 0.20 -22.94 5.79
N LYS A 88 0.63 -23.00 4.52
CA LYS A 88 2.04 -23.11 4.12
C LYS A 88 2.86 -21.99 4.75
N TYR A 89 2.48 -20.73 4.55
CA TYR A 89 3.27 -19.59 4.98
C TYR A 89 3.12 -19.22 6.46
N LYS A 90 1.95 -19.44 7.06
CA LYS A 90 1.76 -19.24 8.51
C LYS A 90 2.67 -20.16 9.34
N LYS A 91 2.96 -21.37 8.86
CA LYS A 91 3.90 -22.30 9.53
C LYS A 91 5.32 -21.72 9.61
N TYR A 92 5.73 -20.87 8.67
CA TYR A 92 7.04 -20.21 8.72
C TYR A 92 7.11 -19.15 9.82
N ASP A 93 5.99 -18.49 10.16
CA ASP A 93 5.94 -17.50 11.25
C ASP A 93 6.21 -18.14 12.62
N LEU A 94 5.60 -19.31 12.89
CA LEU A 94 5.85 -20.08 14.11
C LEU A 94 7.32 -20.46 14.25
N LYS A 95 7.96 -20.89 13.15
CA LYS A 95 9.38 -21.27 13.16
C LYS A 95 10.29 -20.05 13.35
N ILE A 96 9.98 -18.91 12.73
CA ILE A 96 10.72 -17.65 12.93
C ILE A 96 10.57 -17.17 14.37
N TYR A 97 9.36 -17.20 14.95
CA TYR A 97 9.12 -16.81 16.33
C TYR A 97 9.81 -17.75 17.32
N GLN A 98 9.73 -19.07 17.11
CA GLN A 98 10.48 -20.07 17.88
C GLN A 98 11.99 -19.81 17.78
N ASN A 99 12.52 -19.50 16.61
CA ASN A 99 13.94 -19.19 16.44
C ASN A 99 14.34 -17.89 17.16
N LYS A 100 13.51 -16.85 17.11
CA LYS A 100 13.73 -15.59 17.86
C LYS A 100 13.72 -15.84 19.37
N LEU A 101 12.74 -16.60 19.85
CA LEU A 101 12.63 -16.98 21.25
C LEU A 101 13.82 -17.82 21.70
N ASN A 102 14.20 -18.85 20.93
CA ASN A 102 15.38 -19.67 21.19
C ASN A 102 16.65 -18.82 21.22
N ARG A 103 16.82 -17.88 20.28
CA ARG A 103 17.94 -16.94 20.29
C ARG A 103 17.92 -16.06 21.54
N SER A 104 16.77 -15.55 21.96
CA SER A 104 16.64 -14.76 23.20
C SER A 104 16.98 -15.59 24.43
N ILE A 105 16.52 -16.83 24.51
CA ILE A 105 16.82 -17.76 25.61
C ILE A 105 18.32 -18.06 25.65
N ILE A 106 18.94 -18.36 24.50
CA ILE A 106 20.38 -18.61 24.39
C ILE A 106 21.17 -17.36 24.81
N LEU A 107 20.79 -16.18 24.32
CA LEU A 107 21.45 -14.92 24.70
C LEU A 107 21.32 -14.67 26.20
N ASN A 108 20.15 -14.88 26.79
CA ASN A 108 19.95 -14.77 28.24
C ASN A 108 20.78 -15.81 29.01
N ALA A 109 20.84 -17.06 28.54
CA ALA A 109 21.66 -18.09 29.17
C ALA A 109 23.16 -17.74 29.09
N LEU A 110 23.63 -17.16 27.98
CA LEU A 110 25.00 -16.68 27.82
C LEU A 110 25.27 -15.47 28.71
N THR A 111 24.35 -14.50 28.81
CA THR A 111 24.52 -13.36 29.72
C THR A 111 24.54 -13.82 31.18
N HIS A 112 23.64 -14.72 31.59
CA HIS A 112 23.66 -15.33 32.91
C HIS A 112 24.96 -16.11 33.16
N LYS A 113 25.41 -16.91 32.19
CA LYS A 113 26.69 -17.62 32.29
C LYS A 113 27.84 -16.63 32.48
N ASN A 114 27.93 -15.57 31.68
CA ASN A 114 28.98 -14.55 31.77
C ASN A 114 28.95 -13.77 33.10
N VAL A 115 27.76 -13.53 33.65
CA VAL A 115 27.57 -12.95 34.99
C VAL A 115 28.06 -13.91 36.08
N LEU A 116 27.78 -15.21 35.93
CA LEU A 116 28.15 -16.25 36.91
C LEU A 116 29.63 -16.68 36.80
N THR A 117 30.24 -16.66 35.60
CA THR A 117 31.60 -17.14 35.35
C THR A 117 32.69 -16.11 35.60
N ASN A 118 32.38 -14.99 36.26
CA ASN A 118 33.37 -13.99 36.65
C ASN A 118 34.13 -13.36 35.44
N GLU A 119 33.65 -13.51 34.21
CA GLU A 119 34.12 -12.71 33.07
C GLU A 119 33.55 -11.28 33.14
N TYR A 120 32.45 -11.11 33.87
CA TYR A 120 31.87 -9.82 34.20
C TYR A 120 32.75 -8.97 35.15
N THR A 121 33.55 -9.56 36.04
CA THR A 121 34.48 -8.80 36.90
C THR A 121 35.67 -8.27 36.10
N LYS A 122 36.18 -9.02 35.12
CA LYS A 122 37.17 -8.50 34.14
C LYS A 122 36.61 -7.32 33.34
N MET A 123 35.35 -7.38 32.92
CA MET A 123 34.68 -6.27 32.23
C MET A 123 34.36 -5.08 33.15
N LYS A 124 34.14 -5.31 34.46
CA LYS A 124 33.90 -4.26 35.46
C LYS A 124 35.19 -3.49 35.76
N GLU A 125 36.31 -4.18 35.88
CA GLU A 125 37.65 -3.58 36.01
C GLU A 125 37.99 -2.72 34.78
N ILE A 126 37.70 -3.20 33.57
CA ILE A 126 37.88 -2.43 32.33
C ILE A 126 36.93 -1.22 32.26
N ARG A 127 35.66 -1.38 32.65
CA ARG A 127 34.66 -0.29 32.65
C ARG A 127 35.01 0.81 33.66
N ASP A 128 35.53 0.43 34.83
CA ASP A 128 35.93 1.39 35.86
C ASP A 128 37.26 2.08 35.54
N VAL A 129 38.11 1.47 34.68
CA VAL A 129 39.28 2.12 34.04
C VAL A 129 38.87 3.08 32.91
N ILE A 130 37.79 2.81 32.17
CA ILE A 130 37.32 3.66 31.07
C ILE A 130 36.56 4.91 31.56
N LYS A 131 35.90 4.85 32.73
CA LYS A 131 35.15 5.98 33.32
C LYS A 131 35.99 7.21 33.69
N THR A 132 37.32 7.15 33.65
CA THR A 132 38.19 8.32 33.86
C THR A 132 38.39 9.15 32.59
N ASN A 133 37.97 8.67 31.41
CA ASN A 133 38.05 9.40 30.17
C ASN A 133 36.69 9.47 29.47
N GLU A 134 36.20 10.70 29.41
CA GLU A 134 35.26 11.26 28.44
C GLU A 134 33.75 11.13 28.70
N ASN A 135 33.15 12.32 28.65
CA ASN A 135 31.72 12.63 28.71
C ASN A 135 31.03 12.23 27.41
N GLU A 136 29.83 11.63 27.46
CA GLU A 136 28.68 11.98 26.59
C GLU A 136 27.39 11.17 26.90
N PRO A 137 26.20 11.51 26.33
CA PRO A 137 25.02 11.90 27.11
C PRO A 137 23.89 10.85 27.17
N LYS A 138 22.93 11.12 28.07
CA LYS A 138 21.72 10.32 28.36
C LYS A 138 20.63 10.52 27.31
N TYR A 139 20.01 9.42 26.86
CA TYR A 139 18.67 9.43 26.23
C TYR A 139 17.64 8.82 27.19
N LYS A 140 16.48 9.48 27.32
CA LYS A 140 15.33 9.08 28.14
C LYS A 140 14.30 8.40 27.26
N ASP A 141 13.87 7.21 27.63
CA ASP A 141 12.64 6.60 27.13
C ASP A 141 11.52 6.89 28.16
N THR A 142 10.42 7.48 27.69
CA THR A 142 9.16 7.55 28.44
C THR A 142 8.12 6.73 27.71
N GLU A 143 7.84 5.55 28.25
CA GLU A 143 6.61 4.78 28.01
C GLU A 143 5.52 5.36 28.91
N ASN A 144 4.31 5.57 28.36
CA ASN A 144 3.12 5.80 29.15
C ASN A 144 2.03 4.86 28.65
N GLU A 145 1.60 3.97 29.54
CA GLU A 145 0.37 3.18 29.44
C GLU A 145 -0.79 3.89 30.16
N GLU A 146 -2.01 3.41 29.83
CA GLU A 146 -3.32 3.59 30.51
C GLU A 146 -4.08 4.92 30.23
N SER A 147 -5.41 4.97 30.02
CA SER A 147 -6.53 4.07 30.38
C SER A 147 -7.82 4.42 29.59
N GLU A 148 -8.84 3.55 29.75
CA GLU A 148 -10.14 3.41 29.07
C GLU A 148 -11.21 4.51 29.34
N LYS A 149 -12.17 4.70 28.42
CA LYS A 149 -13.64 4.46 28.62
C LYS A 149 -14.52 4.81 27.40
N ASN A 150 -15.67 4.13 27.36
CA ASN A 150 -16.65 3.93 26.27
C ASN A 150 -17.53 5.13 25.90
N GLU A 151 -18.02 5.18 24.65
CA GLU A 151 -19.45 5.10 24.26
C GLU A 151 -19.67 5.60 22.82
N LYS A 152 -20.09 4.69 21.93
CA LYS A 152 -21.18 4.84 20.93
C LYS A 152 -21.22 3.60 20.04
N ASN A 153 -21.96 2.62 20.56
CA ASN A 153 -22.36 1.39 19.91
C ASN A 153 -23.56 1.68 19.01
N GLU A 154 -23.37 1.54 17.69
CA GLU A 154 -24.41 1.22 16.69
C GLU A 154 -23.76 1.08 15.29
N GLU A 155 -22.65 1.77 15.05
CA GLU A 155 -21.80 1.55 13.88
C GLU A 155 -20.84 0.34 14.03
N SER A 156 -20.80 -0.23 15.24
CA SER A 156 -19.86 -1.28 15.65
C SER A 156 -20.28 -2.69 15.21
N GLU A 157 -21.53 -2.92 14.83
CA GLU A 157 -21.99 -4.24 14.35
C GLU A 157 -21.73 -4.46 12.85
N LYS A 158 -21.79 -3.41 12.02
CA LYS A 158 -21.35 -3.50 10.60
C LYS A 158 -19.83 -3.54 10.46
N LYS A 159 -19.08 -2.94 11.40
CA LYS A 159 -17.60 -2.97 11.45
C LYS A 159 -17.02 -4.25 12.07
N LYS A 160 -17.82 -5.11 12.73
CA LYS A 160 -17.38 -6.39 13.34
C LYS A 160 -17.40 -7.60 12.41
N LYS A 161 -17.84 -7.46 11.16
CA LYS A 161 -17.53 -8.43 10.07
C LYS A 161 -16.26 -8.05 9.29
N LYS A 162 -15.28 -7.39 9.94
CA LYS A 162 -13.96 -7.11 9.33
C LYS A 162 -13.13 -8.39 9.15
N LYS A 163 -13.42 -9.06 8.04
CA LYS A 163 -12.51 -9.77 7.11
C LYS A 163 -11.33 -10.49 7.76
N LYS A 164 -11.55 -11.75 8.18
CA LYS A 164 -10.48 -12.75 8.37
C LYS A 164 -9.94 -13.17 7.00
N TYR A 165 -9.30 -12.27 6.26
CA TYR A 165 -8.55 -12.68 5.08
C TYR A 165 -7.18 -13.19 5.51
N TYR A 166 -6.80 -14.31 4.92
CA TYR A 166 -5.51 -14.94 5.11
C TYR A 166 -4.40 -14.08 4.48
N ASN A 167 -3.93 -13.05 5.16
CA ASN A 167 -2.79 -12.26 4.70
C ASN A 167 -1.50 -13.08 4.84
N TYR A 168 -1.26 -13.95 3.87
CA TYR A 168 -0.05 -14.75 3.76
C TYR A 168 1.09 -14.00 3.07
N ILE A 169 0.79 -12.89 2.39
CA ILE A 169 1.78 -12.04 1.71
C ILE A 169 2.85 -11.55 2.69
N LYS A 170 2.44 -11.21 3.93
CA LYS A 170 3.36 -10.88 5.04
C LYS A 170 4.46 -11.93 5.26
N TYR A 171 4.17 -13.19 4.99
CA TYR A 171 5.03 -14.33 5.26
C TYR A 171 5.67 -14.92 4.01
N LYS A 172 5.16 -14.56 2.84
CA LYS A 172 5.67 -15.00 1.53
C LYS A 172 6.91 -14.21 1.17
N LYS A 173 7.93 -14.90 0.65
CA LYS A 173 9.23 -14.31 0.28
C LYS A 173 9.57 -14.42 -1.20
N ASN A 174 8.83 -15.24 -1.93
CA ASN A 174 9.04 -15.48 -3.35
C ASN A 174 7.72 -15.22 -4.08
N PHE A 175 7.77 -14.44 -5.14
CA PHE A 175 6.61 -14.04 -5.93
C PHE A 175 6.88 -14.33 -7.40
N THR A 176 5.85 -14.71 -8.15
CA THR A 176 6.00 -14.90 -9.60
C THR A 176 5.54 -13.68 -10.36
N PHE A 177 6.06 -13.46 -11.57
CA PHE A 177 5.54 -12.40 -12.44
C PHE A 177 4.03 -12.52 -12.73
N CYS A 178 3.46 -13.73 -12.68
CA CYS A 178 2.01 -13.93 -12.82
C CYS A 178 1.21 -13.18 -11.74
N GLU A 179 1.70 -13.21 -10.51
CA GLU A 179 1.10 -12.54 -9.35
C GLU A 179 1.44 -11.05 -9.35
N ILE A 180 2.71 -10.70 -9.54
CA ILE A 180 3.20 -9.31 -9.52
C ILE A 180 2.46 -8.43 -10.53
N LYS A 181 2.13 -8.97 -11.72
CA LYS A 181 1.41 -8.25 -12.78
C LYS A 181 0.02 -7.74 -12.38
N ARG A 182 -0.55 -8.23 -11.28
CA ARG A 182 -1.86 -7.79 -10.79
C ARG A 182 -1.80 -6.53 -9.95
N HIS A 183 -0.64 -6.24 -9.41
CA HIS A 183 -0.40 -5.12 -8.51
C HIS A 183 0.09 -3.93 -9.34
N CYS A 184 -0.82 -3.29 -10.07
CA CYS A 184 -0.53 -2.23 -11.03
C CYS A 184 -1.33 -0.94 -10.84
N ASN A 185 -2.11 -0.83 -9.76
CA ASN A 185 -2.99 0.30 -9.49
C ASN A 185 -2.41 1.20 -8.41
N ILE A 186 -2.87 2.46 -8.31
CA ILE A 186 -2.35 3.41 -7.32
C ILE A 186 -2.47 2.89 -5.88
N ASP A 187 -3.58 2.23 -5.57
CA ASP A 187 -3.85 1.63 -4.25
C ASP A 187 -3.29 0.20 -4.09
N ASP A 188 -2.64 -0.34 -5.11
CA ASP A 188 -2.01 -1.66 -5.11
C ASP A 188 -0.97 -1.78 -6.23
N CYS A 189 0.25 -1.31 -5.96
CA CYS A 189 1.31 -1.20 -6.96
C CYS A 189 2.60 -1.88 -6.51
N TRP A 190 3.05 -2.90 -7.25
CA TRP A 190 4.32 -3.57 -7.03
C TRP A 190 5.24 -3.42 -8.24
N VAL A 191 6.54 -3.36 -7.95
CA VAL A 191 7.60 -3.27 -8.97
C VAL A 191 8.70 -4.28 -8.70
N VAL A 192 9.42 -4.65 -9.77
CA VAL A 192 10.56 -5.58 -9.68
C VAL A 192 11.84 -4.83 -10.02
N ALA A 193 12.86 -4.93 -9.19
CA ALA A 193 14.20 -4.42 -9.52
C ALA A 193 15.27 -5.35 -8.97
N ASN A 194 16.28 -5.66 -9.78
CA ASN A 194 17.42 -6.50 -9.44
C ASN A 194 17.00 -7.86 -8.83
N GLY A 195 15.93 -8.45 -9.36
CA GLY A 195 15.37 -9.72 -8.87
C GLY A 195 14.63 -9.65 -7.52
N ASN A 196 14.43 -8.46 -6.97
CA ASN A 196 13.64 -8.21 -5.76
C ASN A 196 12.28 -7.61 -6.12
N VAL A 197 11.29 -7.83 -5.25
CA VAL A 197 9.93 -7.31 -5.39
C VAL A 197 9.69 -6.28 -4.30
N TYR A 198 9.14 -5.14 -4.70
CA TYR A 198 8.90 -3.98 -3.84
C TYR A 198 7.42 -3.60 -3.91
N ASP A 199 6.80 -3.45 -2.75
CA ASP A 199 5.46 -2.88 -2.62
C ASP A 199 5.60 -1.37 -2.45
N VAL A 200 5.26 -0.63 -3.51
CA VAL A 200 5.42 0.82 -3.56
C VAL A 200 4.09 1.54 -3.30
N THR A 201 3.01 0.82 -2.99
CA THR A 201 1.65 1.34 -2.82
C THR A 201 1.61 2.57 -1.92
N LYS A 202 2.20 2.49 -0.72
CA LYS A 202 2.19 3.60 0.25
C LYS A 202 3.18 4.73 -0.08
N PHE A 203 4.11 4.48 -0.99
CA PHE A 203 5.17 5.42 -1.34
C PHE A 203 4.88 6.17 -2.64
N ILE A 204 3.96 5.67 -3.48
CA ILE A 204 3.78 6.14 -4.86
C ILE A 204 3.47 7.65 -4.94
N GLU A 205 2.65 8.16 -4.02
CA GLU A 205 2.29 9.59 -3.94
C GLU A 205 3.46 10.46 -3.45
N ASN A 206 4.36 9.89 -2.66
CA ASN A 206 5.53 10.58 -2.11
C ASN A 206 6.77 10.46 -3.01
N HIS A 207 6.65 9.82 -4.17
CA HIS A 207 7.77 9.61 -5.06
C HIS A 207 8.21 10.96 -5.69
N PRO A 208 9.47 11.40 -5.50
CA PRO A 208 9.93 12.72 -6.00
C PRO A 208 9.87 12.86 -7.53
N GLY A 209 9.95 11.75 -8.28
CA GLY A 209 9.79 11.75 -9.73
C GLY A 209 8.33 11.80 -10.20
N GLY A 210 7.36 11.82 -9.29
CA GLY A 210 5.93 11.79 -9.56
C GLY A 210 5.34 10.37 -9.68
N ILE A 211 4.03 10.29 -9.50
CA ILE A 211 3.24 9.04 -9.48
C ILE A 211 3.35 8.29 -10.83
N ASN A 212 3.23 9.03 -11.94
CA ASN A 212 3.19 8.46 -13.29
C ASN A 212 4.47 7.68 -13.65
N CYS A 213 5.63 8.07 -13.12
CA CYS A 213 6.88 7.36 -13.37
C CYS A 213 6.85 5.93 -12.85
N ILE A 214 6.14 5.68 -11.74
CA ILE A 214 5.97 4.34 -11.18
C ILE A 214 4.86 3.60 -11.92
N LEU A 215 3.67 4.19 -12.06
CA LEU A 215 2.51 3.51 -12.68
C LEU A 215 2.78 3.07 -14.12
N ASN A 216 3.44 3.90 -14.94
CA ASN A 216 3.78 3.56 -16.33
C ASN A 216 4.73 2.37 -16.44
N LYS A 217 5.44 2.06 -15.36
CA LYS A 217 6.42 0.96 -15.27
C LYS A 217 5.95 -0.16 -14.34
N ALA A 218 4.78 -0.02 -13.73
CA ALA A 218 4.19 -1.08 -12.91
C ALA A 218 4.13 -2.37 -13.73
N THR A 219 4.29 -3.51 -13.06
CA THR A 219 4.34 -4.85 -13.67
C THR A 219 5.61 -5.22 -14.47
N ASN A 220 6.51 -4.26 -14.73
CA ASN A 220 7.75 -4.49 -15.45
C ASN A 220 8.97 -4.56 -14.51
N ASP A 221 10.11 -5.02 -15.05
CA ASP A 221 11.40 -4.90 -14.38
C ASP A 221 11.92 -3.46 -14.55
N VAL A 222 12.09 -2.77 -13.42
CA VAL A 222 12.53 -1.39 -13.29
C VAL A 222 13.96 -1.29 -12.74
N SER A 223 14.79 -2.33 -12.97
CA SER A 223 16.21 -2.33 -12.57
C SER A 223 17.00 -1.15 -13.13
N VAL A 224 16.66 -0.70 -14.34
CA VAL A 224 17.27 0.50 -14.95
C VAL A 224 16.85 1.75 -14.19
N ASP A 225 15.55 1.92 -13.93
CA ASP A 225 15.01 3.05 -13.17
C ASP A 225 15.57 3.10 -11.73
N PHE A 226 15.72 1.93 -11.10
CA PHE A 226 16.38 1.77 -9.80
C PHE A 226 17.79 2.38 -9.81
N SER A 227 18.56 2.18 -10.89
CA SER A 227 19.95 2.64 -10.97
C SER A 227 20.11 4.16 -11.02
N PHE A 228 19.08 4.90 -11.46
CA PHE A 228 19.09 6.37 -11.48
C PHE A 228 18.90 7.01 -10.10
N HIS A 229 18.57 6.22 -9.07
CA HIS A 229 18.35 6.71 -7.72
C HIS A 229 19.65 6.89 -6.92
N SER A 230 19.68 7.83 -5.99
CA SER A 230 20.82 8.01 -5.08
C SER A 230 21.05 6.77 -4.19
N LYS A 231 22.28 6.59 -3.69
CA LYS A 231 22.60 5.50 -2.75
C LYS A 231 21.70 5.52 -1.51
N TYR A 232 21.33 6.71 -1.04
CA TYR A 232 20.40 6.86 0.08
C TYR A 232 19.03 6.26 -0.26
N ALA A 233 18.45 6.64 -1.41
CA ALA A 233 17.17 6.10 -1.84
C ALA A 233 17.24 4.57 -2.00
N GLN A 234 18.29 4.05 -2.66
CA GLN A 234 18.46 2.61 -2.86
C GLN A 234 18.59 1.82 -1.54
N THR A 235 19.28 2.35 -0.53
CA THR A 235 19.57 1.61 0.72
C THR A 235 18.57 1.83 1.84
N LYS A 236 17.87 2.97 1.85
CA LYS A 236 16.90 3.33 2.90
C LYS A 236 15.47 3.18 2.42
N ILE A 237 15.13 3.81 1.29
CA ILE A 237 13.76 3.84 0.79
C ILE A 237 13.43 2.47 0.15
N TRP A 238 14.15 2.08 -0.89
CA TRP A 238 13.89 0.82 -1.59
C TRP A 238 13.95 -0.40 -0.67
N GLU A 239 14.96 -0.51 0.19
CA GLU A 239 15.06 -1.66 1.11
C GLU A 239 13.87 -1.75 2.09
N SER A 240 13.31 -0.60 2.50
CA SER A 240 12.11 -0.58 3.37
C SER A 240 10.83 -1.05 2.66
N LEU A 241 10.76 -0.90 1.34
CA LEU A 241 9.61 -1.29 0.50
C LEU A 241 9.69 -2.75 0.03
N LYS A 242 10.81 -3.43 0.30
CA LYS A 242 11.07 -4.78 -0.19
C LYS A 242 10.20 -5.82 0.51
N ILE A 243 9.43 -6.56 -0.27
CA ILE A 243 8.57 -7.65 0.22
C ILE A 243 9.15 -9.04 -0.03
N GLY A 244 9.98 -9.21 -1.07
CA GLY A 244 10.59 -10.50 -1.38
C GLY A 244 11.42 -10.53 -2.65
N ARG A 245 11.49 -11.70 -3.29
CA ARG A 245 12.22 -11.97 -4.53
C ARG A 245 11.30 -12.46 -5.63
N VAL A 246 11.64 -12.15 -6.87
CA VAL A 246 10.92 -12.70 -8.03
C VAL A 246 11.47 -14.07 -8.38
N ILE A 247 10.59 -15.02 -8.68
CA ILE A 247 10.92 -16.38 -9.14
C ILE A 247 10.18 -16.69 -10.45
N PRO A 248 10.75 -17.54 -11.32
CA PRO A 248 10.08 -17.97 -12.53
C PRO A 248 8.81 -18.77 -12.22
N CYS A 249 7.80 -18.62 -13.06
CA CYS A 249 6.61 -19.47 -13.02
C CYS A 249 6.95 -20.88 -13.53
N SER A 250 6.40 -21.93 -12.92
CA SER A 250 6.64 -23.31 -13.38
C SER A 250 6.19 -23.57 -14.82
N LYS A 251 5.28 -22.74 -15.36
CA LYS A 251 4.90 -22.75 -16.77
C LYS A 251 6.10 -22.66 -17.71
N TYR A 252 7.10 -21.86 -17.33
CA TYR A 252 8.31 -21.62 -18.13
C TYR A 252 9.11 -22.92 -18.38
N PHE A 253 9.25 -23.76 -17.36
CA PHE A 253 9.95 -25.05 -17.47
C PHE A 253 9.19 -26.08 -18.30
N ILE A 254 7.86 -25.94 -18.43
CA ILE A 254 7.04 -26.82 -19.27
C ILE A 254 7.16 -26.43 -20.75
N SER A 255 7.26 -25.14 -21.06
CA SER A 255 7.47 -24.66 -22.43
C SER A 255 8.85 -25.03 -23.00
N GLU A 256 9.90 -24.98 -22.18
CA GLU A 256 11.26 -25.37 -22.61
C GLU A 256 11.35 -26.88 -22.95
N LYS A 257 10.66 -27.74 -22.18
CA LYS A 257 10.63 -29.18 -22.49
C LYS A 257 9.90 -29.50 -23.80
N LYS A 258 8.86 -28.73 -24.15
CA LYS A 258 8.15 -28.90 -25.44
C LYS A 258 9.00 -28.47 -26.63
N THR A 259 9.76 -27.37 -26.50
CA THR A 259 10.64 -26.88 -27.56
C THR A 259 11.87 -27.76 -27.75
N ASN A 260 12.44 -28.28 -26.66
CA ASN A 260 13.58 -29.20 -26.72
C ASN A 260 13.21 -30.61 -27.25
N ASN A 261 11.96 -31.05 -27.10
CA ASN A 261 11.48 -32.31 -27.69
C ASN A 261 11.11 -32.19 -29.18
N CYS A 262 10.98 -30.98 -29.74
CA CYS A 262 10.68 -30.78 -31.17
C CYS A 262 11.93 -30.68 -32.07
N ILE A 263 13.14 -30.83 -31.51
CA ILE A 263 14.42 -30.77 -32.26
C ILE A 263 14.93 -32.18 -32.63
N PHE A 264 14.21 -33.24 -32.25
CA PHE A 264 14.56 -34.64 -32.53
C PHE A 264 13.41 -35.42 -33.22
N MET A 265 12.78 -34.82 -34.23
CA MET A 265 11.96 -35.52 -35.23
C MET A 265 12.35 -35.01 -36.61
#